data_AF-A0AAE5TLT9-F1
#
_entry.id   AF-A0AAE5TLT9-F1
#
_cell.length_a   1.000
_cell.length_b   1.000
_cell.length_c   1.000
_cell.angle_alpha   90.00
_cell.angle_beta   90.00
_cell.angle_gamma   90.00
#
_symmetry.space_group_name_H-M   'P 1'
#
loop_
_entity.id
_entity.type
_entity.pdbx_description
1 polymer ?
#
loop_
_entity_poly.entity_id
_entity_poly.type
_entity_poly.pdbx_seq_one_letter_code
_entity_poly.pdbx_strand_id
1 'polypeptide(L)'
;MIRQGEVTQDYFEIKRLYYLSKARDHKAVPTWNYQVVHMRGKFQLIDNFEEMKAILAKQTHHFEQHQTPPWQLSDAPESYIQSECRGIIGFKIVIEQCD
;
A
#
# COMPACT_ATOMS: atom_id res chain seq x y z
N MET A 1 -2.58 -18.71 16.82
CA MET A 1 -2.61 -17.37 16.21
C MET A 1 -1.22 -17.13 15.62
N ILE A 2 -1.10 -17.02 14.29
CA ILE A 2 0.18 -16.84 13.60
C ILE A 2 0.62 -15.40 13.82
N ARG A 3 1.80 -15.20 14.44
CA ARG A 3 2.33 -13.86 14.74
C ARG A 3 3.46 -13.42 13.80
N GLN A 4 3.99 -14.36 13.03
CA GLN A 4 5.06 -14.17 12.06
C GLN A 4 4.91 -15.22 10.94
N GLY A 5 5.33 -14.85 9.72
CA GLY A 5 5.35 -15.74 8.56
C GLY A 5 5.94 -15.03 7.35
N GLU A 6 6.22 -15.81 6.30
CA GLU A 6 6.68 -15.28 5.02
C GLU A 6 5.53 -14.61 4.27
N VAL A 7 5.84 -13.51 3.59
CA VAL A 7 4.90 -12.79 2.74
C VAL A 7 5.60 -12.34 1.46
N THR A 8 4.87 -12.41 0.35
CA THR A 8 5.23 -11.75 -0.90
C THR A 8 4.22 -10.65 -1.17
N GLN A 9 4.70 -9.44 -1.44
CA GLN A 9 3.87 -8.31 -1.85
C GLN A 9 4.31 -7.81 -3.21
N ASP A 10 3.36 -7.73 -4.13
CA ASP A 10 3.59 -7.33 -5.52
C ASP A 10 2.90 -5.99 -5.80
N TYR A 11 3.63 -5.05 -6.39
CA TYR A 11 3.07 -3.77 -6.88
C TYR A 11 3.02 -3.79 -8.41
N PHE A 12 1.85 -3.56 -9.01
CA PHE A 12 1.64 -3.65 -10.45
C PHE A 12 1.20 -2.33 -11.08
N GLU A 13 1.81 -1.97 -12.20
CA GLU A 13 1.27 -1.00 -13.15
C GLU A 13 0.97 -1.70 -14.49
N ILE A 14 -0.25 -1.55 -15.03
CA ILE A 14 -0.68 -2.22 -16.27
C ILE A 14 -1.17 -1.16 -17.27
N LYS A 15 -0.56 -1.15 -18.47
CA LYS A 15 -0.98 -0.25 -19.57
C LYS A 15 -1.45 -1.03 -20.78
N ARG A 16 -2.63 -0.66 -21.29
CA ARG A 16 -3.16 -1.20 -22.55
C ARG A 16 -2.39 -0.65 -23.74
N LEU A 17 -1.91 -1.53 -24.62
CA LEU A 17 -1.17 -1.16 -25.82
C LEU A 17 -2.09 -0.93 -27.03
N TYR A 18 -2.19 0.34 -27.45
CA TYR A 18 -2.82 0.74 -28.71
C TYR A 18 -1.72 0.99 -29.74
N TYR A 19 -1.65 0.13 -30.76
CA TYR A 19 -0.79 0.34 -31.92
C TYR A 19 -1.65 0.70 -33.12
N LEU A 20 -1.28 1.75 -33.86
CA LEU A 20 -1.97 2.11 -35.11
C LEU A 20 -1.91 0.98 -36.16
N SER A 21 -0.89 0.11 -36.11
CA SER A 21 -0.78 -1.08 -36.96
C SER A 21 -1.88 -2.11 -36.70
N LYS A 22 -2.40 -2.24 -35.46
CA LYS A 22 -3.51 -3.18 -35.14
C LYS A 22 -4.72 -2.98 -36.07
N ALA A 23 -5.00 -1.74 -36.44
CA ALA A 23 -6.10 -1.39 -37.32
C ALA A 23 -5.74 -1.42 -38.82
N ARG A 24 -4.45 -1.32 -39.17
CA ARG A 24 -3.97 -1.19 -40.55
C ARG A 24 -3.62 -2.53 -41.20
N ASP A 25 -2.92 -3.40 -40.51
CA ASP A 25 -2.39 -4.65 -41.10
C ASP A 25 -2.74 -5.91 -40.31
N HIS A 26 -3.43 -5.78 -39.17
CA HIS A 26 -3.77 -6.86 -38.25
C HIS A 26 -2.56 -7.66 -37.73
N LYS A 27 -1.32 -7.17 -37.88
CA LYS A 27 -0.09 -7.83 -37.43
C LYS A 27 0.30 -7.42 -36.02
N ALA A 28 -0.66 -7.48 -35.09
CA ALA A 28 -0.38 -7.21 -33.69
C ALA A 28 -1.27 -8.06 -32.77
N VAL A 29 -0.62 -8.79 -31.86
CA VAL A 29 -1.26 -9.64 -30.86
C VAL A 29 -1.58 -8.79 -29.61
N PRO A 30 -2.69 -9.03 -28.90
CA PRO A 30 -2.94 -8.38 -27.61
C PRO A 30 -1.90 -8.83 -26.58
N THR A 31 -1.08 -7.89 -26.11
CA THR A 31 -0.20 -8.05 -24.94
C THR A 31 -0.39 -6.86 -24.00
N TRP A 32 0.05 -7.03 -22.75
CA TRP A 32 0.01 -5.99 -21.73
C TRP A 32 1.45 -5.61 -21.36
N ASN A 33 1.77 -4.32 -21.43
CA ASN A 33 3.00 -3.84 -20.81
C ASN A 33 2.71 -3.65 -19.32
N TYR A 34 3.55 -4.25 -18.48
CA TYR A 34 3.48 -4.08 -17.04
C TYR A 34 4.87 -3.87 -16.46
N GLN A 35 4.91 -3.21 -15.30
CA GLN A 35 6.06 -3.18 -14.41
C GLN A 35 5.63 -3.74 -13.07
N VAL A 36 6.49 -4.53 -12.46
CA VAL A 36 6.25 -5.16 -11.15
C VAL A 36 7.50 -5.05 -10.30
N VAL A 37 7.30 -4.89 -9.00
CA VAL A 37 8.33 -5.09 -7.97
C VAL A 37 7.82 -6.18 -7.05
N HIS A 38 8.62 -7.23 -6.85
CA HIS A 38 8.33 -8.28 -5.88
C HIS A 38 9.14 -8.04 -4.61
N MET A 39 8.46 -7.94 -3.48
CA MET A 39 9.11 -7.86 -2.17
C MET A 39 8.80 -9.11 -1.36
N ARG A 40 9.85 -9.76 -0.85
CA ARG A 40 9.72 -10.92 0.05
C ARG A 40 10.34 -10.62 1.40
N GLY A 41 9.73 -11.15 2.44
CA GLY A 41 10.24 -11.04 3.79
C GLY A 41 9.27 -11.56 4.83
N LYS A 42 9.46 -11.12 6.08
CA LYS A 42 8.65 -11.58 7.21
C LYS A 42 7.69 -10.51 7.66
N PHE A 43 6.44 -10.88 7.91
CA PHE A 43 5.50 -9.97 8.54
C PHE A 43 5.59 -10.05 10.07
N GLN A 44 5.30 -8.92 10.73
CA GLN A 44 5.15 -8.79 12.17
C GLN A 44 3.88 -8.00 12.46
N LEU A 45 3.01 -8.52 13.33
CA LEU A 45 1.85 -7.78 13.80
C LEU A 45 2.28 -6.62 14.69
N ILE A 46 1.55 -5.51 14.60
CA ILE A 46 1.72 -4.36 15.48
C ILE A 46 0.79 -4.54 16.67
N ASP A 47 1.35 -4.50 17.88
CA ASP A 47 0.66 -4.88 19.12
C ASP A 47 0.45 -3.72 20.11
N ASN A 48 1.02 -2.54 19.83
CA ASN A 48 0.90 -1.36 20.68
C ASN A 48 0.23 -0.20 19.94
N PHE A 49 -0.55 0.57 20.69
CA PHE A 49 -1.36 1.67 20.16
C PHE A 49 -0.51 2.80 19.58
N GLU A 50 0.61 3.14 20.21
CA GLU A 50 1.46 4.26 19.78
C GLU A 50 2.12 3.99 18.41
N GLU A 51 2.61 2.78 18.17
CA GLU A 51 3.17 2.38 16.86
C GLU A 51 2.08 2.39 15.78
N MET A 52 0.88 1.90 16.08
CA MET A 52 -0.25 1.97 15.15
C MET A 52 -0.62 3.42 14.82
N LYS A 53 -0.73 4.26 15.86
CA LYS A 53 -1.04 5.69 15.70
C LYS A 53 0.02 6.42 14.89
N ALA A 54 1.30 6.12 15.09
CA ALA A 54 2.40 6.69 14.31
C ALA A 54 2.32 6.30 12.83
N ILE A 55 1.95 5.05 12.52
CA ILE A 55 1.75 4.60 11.14
C ILE A 55 0.58 5.32 10.49
N LEU A 56 -0.55 5.43 11.19
CA LEU A 56 -1.70 6.19 10.70
C LEU A 56 -1.33 7.66 10.47
N ALA A 57 -0.63 8.31 11.40
CA ALA A 57 -0.17 9.68 11.23
C ALA A 57 0.70 9.85 9.97
N LYS A 58 1.62 8.92 9.72
CA LYS A 58 2.47 8.94 8.52
C LYS A 58 1.65 8.75 7.24
N GLN A 59 0.68 7.83 7.24
CA GLN A 59 -0.19 7.59 6.09
C GLN A 59 -1.09 8.80 5.82
N THR A 60 -1.75 9.34 6.84
CA THR A 60 -2.55 10.55 6.75
C THR A 60 -1.75 11.70 6.18
N HIS A 61 -0.55 11.96 6.72
CA HIS A 61 0.31 13.01 6.16
C HIS A 61 0.62 12.77 4.68
N HIS A 62 1.00 11.55 4.29
CA HIS A 62 1.34 11.23 2.90
C HIS A 62 0.18 11.49 1.91
N PHE A 63 -1.06 11.16 2.30
CA PHE A 63 -2.22 11.29 1.41
C PHE A 63 -2.91 12.66 1.50
N GLU A 64 -2.84 13.35 2.64
CA GLU A 64 -3.52 14.64 2.87
C GLU A 64 -2.61 15.86 2.66
N GLN A 65 -1.28 15.69 2.54
CA GLN A 65 -0.31 16.80 2.44
C GLN A 65 -0.60 17.83 1.33
N HIS A 66 -1.38 17.47 0.30
CA HIS A 66 -1.73 18.37 -0.81
C HIS A 66 -3.11 19.02 -0.66
N GLN A 67 -3.88 18.68 0.38
CA GLN A 67 -5.17 19.30 0.68
C GLN A 67 -5.00 20.61 1.46
N THR A 68 -6.02 21.47 1.42
CA THR A 68 -6.02 22.76 2.14
C THR A 68 -7.36 22.97 2.87
N PRO A 69 -7.38 22.91 4.22
CA PRO A 69 -6.28 22.50 5.10
C PRO A 69 -6.02 20.99 5.03
N PRO A 70 -4.78 20.52 5.24
CA PRO A 70 -4.50 19.10 5.36
C PRO A 70 -5.08 18.56 6.67
N TRP A 71 -5.85 17.48 6.61
CA TRP A 71 -6.38 16.83 7.80
C TRP A 71 -5.27 16.07 8.56
N GLN A 72 -5.28 16.16 9.89
CA GLN A 72 -4.33 15.53 10.80
C GLN A 72 -5.07 14.72 11.86
N LEU A 73 -4.43 13.67 12.41
CA LEU A 73 -5.04 12.87 13.49
C LEU A 73 -5.41 13.72 14.72
N SER A 74 -4.66 14.78 14.99
CA SER A 74 -4.92 15.73 16.09
C SER A 74 -6.19 16.55 15.90
N ASP A 75 -6.76 16.57 14.69
CA ASP A 75 -8.04 17.25 14.42
C ASP A 75 -9.24 16.45 14.96
N ALA A 76 -9.03 15.18 15.32
CA ALA A 76 -10.03 14.33 15.93
C ALA A 76 -9.75 14.10 17.44
N PRO A 77 -10.80 13.82 18.25
CA PRO A 77 -10.61 13.46 19.64
C PRO A 77 -9.74 12.21 19.81
N GLU A 78 -8.82 12.22 20.77
CA GLU A 78 -7.91 11.10 21.03
C GLU A 78 -8.65 9.77 21.28
N SER A 79 -9.75 9.83 22.05
CA SER A 79 -10.58 8.65 22.34
C SER A 79 -11.24 8.06 21.09
N TYR A 80 -11.53 8.90 20.10
CA TYR A 80 -12.04 8.47 18.80
C TYR A 80 -10.96 7.73 18.01
N ILE A 81 -9.76 8.31 17.88
CA ILE A 81 -8.62 7.65 17.22
C ILE A 81 -8.26 6.32 17.91
N GLN A 82 -8.27 6.28 19.24
CA GLN A 82 -8.10 5.04 19.99
C GLN A 82 -9.15 3.98 19.65
N SER A 83 -10.39 4.38 19.42
CA SER A 83 -11.46 3.46 19.03
C SER A 83 -11.26 2.91 17.63
N GLU A 84 -10.94 3.77 16.67
CA GLU A 84 -10.67 3.35 15.28
C GLU A 84 -9.44 2.42 15.22
N CYS A 85 -8.37 2.73 15.97
CA CYS A 85 -7.19 1.86 16.05
C CYS A 85 -7.51 0.44 16.58
N ARG A 86 -8.49 0.30 17.48
CA ARG A 86 -8.93 -1.03 17.96
C ARG A 86 -9.69 -1.83 16.90
N GLY A 87 -10.24 -1.16 15.90
CA GLY A 87 -10.99 -1.78 14.80
C GLY A 87 -10.11 -2.35 13.69
N ILE A 88 -8.80 -2.07 13.70
CA ILE A 88 -7.86 -2.45 12.64
C ILE A 88 -6.69 -3.29 13.19
N ILE A 89 -6.12 -4.13 12.32
CA ILE A 89 -4.90 -4.90 12.63
C ILE A 89 -3.78 -4.35 11.75
N GLY A 90 -2.74 -3.85 12.40
CA GLY A 90 -1.54 -3.35 11.75
C GLY A 90 -0.52 -4.46 11.62
N PHE A 91 0.25 -4.44 10.54
CA PHE A 91 1.43 -5.27 10.40
C PHE A 91 2.53 -4.51 9.65
N LYS A 92 3.77 -4.94 9.83
CA LYS A 92 4.93 -4.50 9.06
C LYS A 92 5.58 -5.68 8.37
N ILE A 93 6.12 -5.45 7.18
CA ILE A 93 6.92 -6.45 6.45
C ILE A 93 8.37 -6.01 6.57
N VAL A 94 9.20 -6.85 7.18
CA VAL A 94 10.64 -6.71 7.15
C VAL A 94 11.11 -7.31 5.83
N ILE A 95 11.43 -6.44 4.87
CA ILE A 95 11.85 -6.84 3.52
C ILE A 95 13.23 -7.51 3.62
N GLU A 96 13.32 -8.74 3.11
CA GLU A 96 14.55 -9.53 3.04
C GLU A 96 15.08 -9.60 1.60
N GLN A 97 14.20 -9.49 0.60
CA GLN A 97 14.55 -9.50 -0.82
C GLN A 97 13.62 -8.60 -1.65
N CYS A 98 14.17 -7.97 -2.69
CA CYS A 98 13.44 -7.22 -3.71
C CYS A 98 13.96 -7.61 -5.10
N ASP A 99 13.06 -7.87 -6.05
CA ASP A 99 13.34 -8.11 -7.48
C ASP A 99 12.39 -7.34 -8.40
#